data_AF-A0AAV7NRE1-F1
#
_entry.id   AF-A0AAV7NRE1-F1
#
_cell.length_a   1.000
_cell.length_b   1.000
_cell.length_c   1.000
_cell.angle_alpha   90.00
_cell.angle_beta   90.00
_cell.angle_gamma   90.00
#
_symmetry.space_group_name_H-M   'P 1'
#
loop_
_entity.id
_entity.type
_entity.pdbx_description
1 polymer ?
#
loop_
_entity_poly.entity_id
_entity_poly.type
_entity_poly.pdbx_seq_one_letter_code
_entity_poly.pdbx_strand_id
1 'polypeptide(L)'
;MIIERILQEITAMGRRIEGMDSAISFLTAETKSMCLDIPNFQSCVTGLEQRVMIMEDHLNTRQDRDQELLYLHSKLVDLEDRNRRNNVRFLGFQEQLEGTDIQEFLRKALPKLTNKTFDPPLEFLKSASIRPKTKRLCPPTTTDHCLPRVGAPTPPGGSIAWSIPD
;
A
#
# COMPACT_ATOMS: atom_id res chain seq x y z
N MET A 1 67.89 -10.74 55.75
CA MET A 1 67.33 -9.45 55.30
C MET A 1 67.30 -9.23 53.79
N ILE A 2 68.43 -9.08 53.06
CA ILE A 2 68.36 -8.74 51.61
C ILE A 2 67.73 -9.87 50.78
N ILE A 3 68.14 -11.11 51.01
CA ILE A 3 67.63 -12.28 50.28
C ILE A 3 66.12 -12.47 50.50
N GLU A 4 65.64 -12.31 51.73
CA GLU A 4 64.21 -12.43 52.06
C GLU A 4 63.36 -11.38 51.35
N ARG A 5 63.85 -10.15 51.24
CA ARG A 5 63.17 -9.08 50.50
C ARG A 5 63.07 -9.41 49.01
N ILE A 6 64.14 -9.94 48.41
CA ILE A 6 64.14 -10.37 47.01
C ILE A 6 63.14 -11.52 46.79
N LEU A 7 63.08 -12.49 47.71
CA LEU A 7 62.12 -13.60 47.63
C LEU A 7 60.67 -13.14 47.77
N GLN A 8 60.40 -12.17 48.66
CA GLN A 8 59.07 -11.55 48.77
C GLN A 8 58.66 -10.82 47.49
N GLU A 9 59.60 -10.16 46.82
CA GLU A 9 59.32 -9.45 45.58
C GLU A 9 59.10 -10.41 44.40
N ILE A 10 59.88 -11.49 44.30
CA ILE A 10 59.69 -12.56 43.31
C ILE A 10 58.31 -13.22 43.47
N THR A 11 57.90 -13.53 44.71
CA THR A 11 56.57 -14.11 44.97
C THR A 11 55.43 -13.13 44.67
N ALA A 12 55.61 -11.83 44.94
CA ALA A 12 54.66 -10.80 44.54
C ALA A 12 54.55 -10.68 43.01
N MET A 13 55.67 -10.74 42.29
CA MET A 13 55.68 -10.74 40.82
C MET A 13 55.02 -12.01 40.26
N GLY A 14 55.26 -13.18 40.84
CA GLY A 14 54.60 -14.44 40.44
C GLY A 14 53.07 -14.34 40.50
N ARG A 15 52.52 -13.83 41.62
CA ARG A 15 51.07 -13.61 41.75
C ARG A 15 50.50 -12.62 40.73
N ARG A 16 51.26 -11.59 40.37
CA ARG A 16 50.86 -10.63 39.33
C ARG A 16 50.81 -11.29 37.96
N ILE A 17 51.79 -12.15 37.65
CA ILE A 17 51.84 -12.91 36.39
C ILE A 17 50.64 -13.85 36.30
N GLU A 18 50.33 -14.61 37.35
CA GLU A 18 49.16 -15.48 37.40
C GLU A 18 47.83 -14.72 37.19
N GLY A 19 47.72 -13.53 37.79
CA GLY A 19 46.57 -12.64 37.59
C GLY A 19 46.46 -12.14 36.14
N MET A 20 47.60 -11.82 35.51
CA MET A 20 47.65 -11.42 34.10
C MET A 20 47.27 -12.59 33.18
N ASP A 21 47.76 -13.81 33.43
CA ASP A 21 47.43 -14.99 32.64
C ASP A 21 45.92 -15.29 32.70
N SER A 22 45.31 -15.13 33.87
CA SER A 22 43.87 -15.28 34.04
C SER A 22 43.07 -14.25 33.24
N ALA A 23 43.49 -12.98 33.26
CA ALA A 23 42.87 -11.91 32.48
C ALA A 23 43.03 -12.12 30.97
N ILE A 24 44.22 -12.56 30.53
CA ILE A 24 44.48 -12.88 29.11
C ILE A 24 43.60 -14.04 28.65
N SER A 25 43.45 -15.09 29.47
CA SER A 25 42.59 -16.23 29.16
C SER A 25 41.12 -15.81 28.99
N PHE A 26 40.62 -14.98 29.90
CA PHE A 26 39.27 -14.42 29.83
C PHE A 26 39.07 -13.58 28.56
N LEU A 27 39.96 -12.62 28.29
CA LEU A 27 39.89 -11.78 27.09
C LEU A 27 40.00 -12.59 25.80
N THR A 28 40.78 -13.67 25.80
CA THR A 28 40.90 -14.59 24.66
C THR A 28 39.59 -15.32 24.41
N ALA A 29 38.90 -15.77 25.47
CA ALA A 29 37.60 -16.42 25.34
C ALA A 29 36.53 -15.45 24.81
N GLU A 30 36.48 -14.24 25.36
CA GLU A 30 35.55 -13.20 24.92
C GLU A 30 35.79 -12.80 23.46
N THR A 31 37.06 -12.59 23.08
CA THR A 31 37.44 -12.28 21.69
C THR A 31 37.01 -13.38 20.74
N LYS A 32 37.17 -14.66 21.13
CA LYS A 32 36.70 -15.79 20.33
C LYS A 32 35.17 -15.79 20.18
N SER A 33 34.44 -15.48 21.24
CA SER A 33 32.97 -15.36 21.18
C SER A 33 32.57 -14.27 20.19
N MET A 34 33.15 -13.07 20.31
CA MET A 34 32.87 -11.96 19.38
C MET A 34 33.21 -12.31 17.93
N CYS A 35 34.32 -13.04 17.69
CA CYS A 35 34.67 -13.51 16.36
C CYS A 35 33.64 -14.48 15.76
N LEU A 36 32.85 -15.19 16.58
CA LEU A 36 31.76 -16.04 16.11
C LEU A 36 30.47 -15.26 15.88
N ASP A 37 30.21 -14.21 16.66
CA ASP A 37 28.99 -13.41 16.54
C ASP A 37 29.02 -12.46 15.34
N ILE A 38 30.18 -11.89 15.01
CA ILE A 38 30.37 -11.01 13.85
C ILE A 38 29.85 -11.63 12.54
N PRO A 39 30.25 -12.85 12.13
CA PRO A 39 29.77 -13.44 10.88
C PRO A 39 28.27 -13.77 10.93
N ASN A 40 27.71 -14.10 12.10
CA ASN A 40 26.28 -14.30 12.27
C ASN A 40 25.52 -12.99 11.99
N PHE A 41 25.96 -11.88 12.57
CA PHE A 41 25.36 -10.58 12.30
C PHE A 41 25.54 -10.14 10.86
N GLN A 42 26.70 -10.40 10.25
CA GLN A 42 26.91 -10.13 8.82
C GLN A 42 25.94 -10.91 7.94
N SER A 43 25.70 -12.19 8.24
CA SER A 43 24.72 -13.00 7.52
C SER A 43 23.29 -12.48 7.70
N CYS A 44 22.91 -12.07 8.92
CA CYS A 44 21.61 -11.47 9.17
C CYS A 44 21.42 -10.16 8.42
N VAL A 45 22.41 -9.27 8.43
CA VAL A 45 22.36 -7.96 7.76
C VAL A 45 22.23 -8.15 6.24
N THR A 46 23.08 -8.99 5.64
CA THR A 46 23.01 -9.27 4.19
C THR A 46 21.66 -9.87 3.78
N GLY A 47 21.09 -10.76 4.60
CA GLY A 47 19.74 -11.30 4.36
C GLY A 47 18.63 -10.24 4.45
N LEU A 48 18.76 -9.28 5.38
CA LEU A 48 17.83 -8.16 5.48
C LEU A 48 17.96 -7.20 4.30
N GLU A 49 19.18 -6.86 3.89
CA GLU A 49 19.45 -6.00 2.73
C GLU A 49 18.83 -6.58 1.46
N GLN A 50 18.99 -7.88 1.21
CA GLN A 50 18.36 -8.56 0.07
C GLN A 50 16.83 -8.47 0.10
N ARG A 51 16.22 -8.65 1.28
CA ARG A 51 14.77 -8.54 1.43
C ARG A 51 14.27 -7.11 1.21
N VAL A 52 15.03 -6.12 1.68
CA VAL A 52 14.72 -4.70 1.45
C VAL A 52 14.79 -4.37 -0.03
N MET A 53 15.86 -4.79 -0.73
CA MET A 53 16.01 -4.60 -2.17
C MET A 53 14.83 -5.18 -2.96
N ILE A 54 14.43 -6.42 -2.67
CA ILE A 54 13.27 -7.06 -3.33
C ILE A 54 11.98 -6.27 -3.04
N MET A 55 11.81 -5.80 -1.80
CA MET A 55 10.64 -5.01 -1.42
C MET A 55 10.60 -3.66 -2.14
N GLU A 56 11.74 -2.99 -2.29
CA GLU A 56 11.88 -1.75 -3.03
C GLU A 56 11.53 -1.93 -4.52
N ASP A 57 12.01 -3.00 -5.15
CA ASP A 57 11.64 -3.35 -6.52
C ASP A 57 10.12 -3.58 -6.68
N HIS A 58 9.50 -4.27 -5.71
CA HIS A 58 8.06 -4.45 -5.69
C HIS A 58 7.28 -3.15 -5.51
N LEU A 59 7.81 -2.19 -4.75
CA LEU A 59 7.19 -0.87 -4.59
C LEU A 59 7.29 -0.05 -5.87
N ASN A 60 8.47 -0.02 -6.51
CA ASN A 60 8.68 0.68 -7.77
C ASN A 60 7.74 0.13 -8.86
N THR A 61 7.68 -1.20 -9.02
CA THR A 61 6.78 -1.83 -10.01
C THR A 61 5.29 -1.63 -9.70
N ARG A 62 4.90 -1.40 -8.44
CA ARG A 62 3.53 -1.00 -8.10
C ARG A 62 3.26 0.45 -8.47
N GLN A 63 4.18 1.34 -8.13
CA GLN A 63 4.08 2.75 -8.44
C GLN A 63 3.95 3.00 -9.95
N ASP A 64 4.75 2.32 -10.77
CA ASP A 64 4.68 2.43 -12.23
C ASP A 64 3.30 2.00 -12.76
N ARG A 65 2.74 0.90 -12.21
CA ARG A 65 1.40 0.43 -12.57
C ARG A 65 0.31 1.38 -12.13
N ASP A 66 0.43 1.99 -10.95
CA ASP A 66 -0.55 2.97 -10.48
C ASP A 66 -0.55 4.23 -11.37
N GLN A 67 0.63 4.66 -11.83
CA GLN A 67 0.74 5.76 -12.80
C GLN A 67 0.10 5.39 -14.15
N GLU A 68 0.34 4.17 -14.64
CA GLU A 68 -0.31 3.68 -15.86
C GLU A 68 -1.84 3.64 -15.73
N LEU A 69 -2.35 3.16 -14.59
CA LEU A 69 -3.78 3.13 -14.30
C LEU A 69 -4.39 4.53 -14.27
N LEU A 70 -3.73 5.50 -13.65
CA LEU A 70 -4.18 6.90 -13.64
C LEU A 70 -4.22 7.48 -15.05
N TYR A 71 -3.20 7.22 -15.85
CA TYR A 71 -3.14 7.65 -17.24
C TYR A 71 -4.26 7.03 -18.08
N LEU A 72 -4.47 5.71 -17.98
CA LEU A 72 -5.53 4.99 -18.67
C LEU A 72 -6.91 5.48 -18.22
N HIS A 73 -7.10 5.72 -16.94
CA HIS A 73 -8.34 6.27 -16.41
C HIS A 73 -8.62 7.66 -16.98
N SER A 74 -7.62 8.56 -17.00
CA SER A 74 -7.76 9.89 -17.61
C SER A 74 -8.14 9.77 -19.09
N LYS A 75 -7.49 8.87 -19.83
CA LYS A 75 -7.80 8.65 -21.25
C LYS A 75 -9.21 8.09 -21.45
N LEU A 76 -9.70 7.22 -20.56
CA LEU A 76 -11.07 6.71 -20.61
C LEU A 76 -12.09 7.82 -20.38
N VAL A 77 -11.86 8.68 -19.38
CA VAL A 77 -12.71 9.86 -19.12
C VAL A 77 -12.74 10.76 -20.34
N ASP A 78 -11.58 11.09 -20.92
CA ASP A 78 -11.50 11.92 -22.13
C ASP A 78 -12.27 11.33 -23.31
N LEU A 79 -12.17 10.01 -23.51
CA LEU A 79 -12.89 9.32 -24.58
C LEU A 79 -14.40 9.28 -24.32
N GLU A 80 -14.81 9.06 -23.08
CA GLU A 80 -16.22 9.08 -22.67
C GLU A 80 -16.83 10.47 -22.87
N ASP A 81 -16.11 11.52 -22.49
CA ASP A 81 -16.53 12.91 -22.66
C ASP A 81 -16.61 13.31 -24.13
N ARG A 82 -15.63 12.91 -24.95
CA ARG A 82 -15.70 13.13 -26.41
C ARG A 82 -16.87 12.41 -27.05
N ASN A 83 -17.16 11.18 -26.62
CA ASN A 83 -18.31 10.42 -27.10
C ASN A 83 -19.64 11.05 -26.66
N ARG A 84 -19.69 11.63 -25.47
CA ARG A 84 -20.89 12.29 -24.93
C ARG A 84 -21.04 13.76 -25.31
N ARG A 85 -20.03 14.39 -25.90
CA ARG A 85 -19.99 15.83 -26.20
C ARG A 85 -21.21 16.32 -27.00
N ASN A 86 -21.70 15.48 -27.91
CA ASN A 86 -22.85 15.81 -28.76
C ASN A 86 -24.18 15.23 -28.24
N ASN A 87 -24.18 14.62 -27.05
CA ASN A 87 -25.37 14.03 -26.45
C ASN A 87 -26.02 15.05 -25.51
N VAL A 88 -27.14 15.63 -25.94
CA VAL A 88 -27.95 16.53 -25.12
C VAL A 88 -29.01 15.74 -24.37
N ARG A 89 -29.20 16.04 -23.07
CA ARG A 89 -30.28 15.46 -22.26
C ARG A 89 -31.33 16.51 -21.97
N PHE A 90 -32.56 16.22 -22.38
CA PHE A 90 -33.74 17.03 -22.06
C PHE A 90 -34.43 16.42 -20.84
N LEU A 91 -34.62 17.21 -19.79
CA LEU A 91 -35.24 16.81 -18.53
C LEU A 91 -36.53 17.60 -18.30
N GLY A 92 -37.51 17.00 -17.62
CA GLY A 92 -38.76 17.68 -17.26
C GLY A 92 -39.90 17.58 -18.28
N PHE A 93 -39.72 16.82 -19.37
CA PHE A 93 -40.84 16.43 -20.24
C PHE A 93 -41.67 15.34 -19.55
N GLN A 94 -43.00 15.46 -19.60
CA GLN A 94 -43.88 14.37 -19.16
C GLN A 94 -43.72 13.18 -20.11
N GLU A 95 -43.74 11.96 -19.57
CA GLU A 95 -43.66 10.75 -20.38
C GLU A 95 -44.81 10.71 -21.40
N GLN A 96 -44.52 10.18 -22.60
CA GLN A 96 -45.47 10.01 -23.71
C GLN A 96 -45.90 11.29 -24.46
N LEU A 97 -45.47 12.48 -24.05
CA LEU A 97 -45.70 13.73 -24.81
C LEU A 97 -45.01 13.72 -26.19
N GLU A 98 -43.96 12.95 -26.33
CA GLU A 98 -43.11 12.84 -27.52
C GLU A 98 -43.84 12.17 -28.70
N GLY A 99 -44.88 11.36 -28.43
CA GLY A 99 -45.57 10.56 -29.44
C GLY A 99 -44.71 9.42 -30.01
N THR A 100 -44.92 9.09 -31.28
CA THR A 100 -44.21 7.99 -31.97
C THR A 100 -42.83 8.39 -32.49
N ASP A 101 -42.62 9.66 -32.85
CA ASP A 101 -41.34 10.17 -33.36
C ASP A 101 -40.80 11.34 -32.52
N ILE A 102 -39.80 11.00 -31.71
CA ILE A 102 -39.09 11.93 -30.82
C ILE A 102 -38.37 13.02 -31.61
N GLN A 103 -37.83 12.70 -32.81
CA GLN A 103 -37.07 13.68 -33.59
C GLN A 103 -37.97 14.77 -34.14
N GLU A 104 -39.15 14.40 -34.65
CA GLU A 104 -40.12 15.37 -35.15
C GLU A 104 -40.65 16.26 -34.02
N PHE A 105 -40.92 15.68 -32.86
CA PHE A 105 -41.28 16.44 -31.66
C PHE A 105 -40.20 17.47 -31.30
N LEU A 106 -38.93 17.06 -31.22
CA LEU A 106 -37.82 17.96 -30.89
C LEU A 106 -37.62 19.05 -31.95
N ARG A 107 -37.75 18.75 -33.25
CA ARG A 107 -37.68 19.75 -34.33
C ARG A 107 -38.73 20.86 -34.18
N LYS A 108 -39.92 20.53 -33.66
CA LYS A 108 -41.00 21.50 -33.41
C LYS A 108 -40.87 22.21 -32.06
N ALA A 109 -40.39 21.51 -31.04
CA ALA A 109 -40.30 22.02 -29.68
C ALA A 109 -39.08 22.93 -29.46
N LEU A 110 -37.91 22.57 -30.00
CA LEU A 110 -36.68 23.32 -29.76
C LEU A 110 -36.71 24.77 -30.26
N PRO A 111 -37.22 25.09 -31.46
CA PRO A 111 -37.34 26.48 -31.89
C PRO A 111 -38.24 27.32 -30.97
N LYS A 112 -39.32 26.71 -30.45
CA LYS A 112 -40.25 27.37 -29.52
C LYS A 112 -39.64 27.60 -28.14
N LEU A 113 -38.85 26.65 -27.65
CA LEU A 113 -38.20 26.74 -26.34
C LEU A 113 -37.02 27.72 -26.34
N THR A 114 -36.27 27.76 -27.44
CA THR A 114 -35.05 28.58 -27.54
C THR A 114 -35.29 29.95 -28.17
N ASN A 115 -36.48 30.20 -28.71
CA ASN A 115 -36.82 31.39 -29.51
C ASN A 115 -35.81 31.64 -30.64
N LYS A 116 -35.28 30.55 -31.23
CA LYS A 116 -34.32 30.59 -32.32
C LYS A 116 -34.80 29.75 -33.49
N THR A 117 -34.61 30.27 -34.68
CA THR A 117 -34.66 29.51 -35.93
C THR A 117 -33.30 28.87 -36.17
N PHE A 118 -33.29 27.58 -36.47
CA PHE A 118 -32.08 26.83 -36.80
C PHE A 118 -32.00 26.70 -38.32
N ASP A 119 -30.94 27.25 -38.91
CA ASP A 119 -30.59 27.12 -40.32
C ASP A 119 -29.10 26.72 -40.40
N PRO A 120 -28.76 25.50 -40.88
CA PRO A 120 -29.63 24.47 -41.44
C PRO A 120 -30.55 23.78 -40.40
N PRO A 121 -31.57 23.02 -40.84
CA PRO A 121 -32.46 22.27 -39.96
C PRO A 121 -31.71 21.32 -39.04
N LEU A 122 -32.22 21.12 -37.82
CA LEU A 122 -31.60 20.25 -36.83
C LEU A 122 -31.52 18.78 -37.32
N GLU A 123 -30.29 18.29 -37.39
CA GLU A 123 -29.98 16.89 -37.68
C GLU A 123 -29.78 16.11 -36.38
N PHE A 124 -30.44 14.96 -36.28
CA PHE A 124 -30.35 14.08 -35.13
C PHE A 124 -29.76 12.75 -35.58
N LEU A 125 -28.61 12.37 -35.02
CA LEU A 125 -28.03 11.05 -35.28
C LEU A 125 -28.87 9.95 -34.62
N LYS A 126 -29.28 10.17 -33.37
CA LYS A 126 -30.11 9.25 -32.59
C LYS A 126 -30.90 10.01 -31.53
N SER A 127 -32.12 9.58 -31.28
CA SER A 127 -32.97 10.06 -30.18
C SER A 127 -33.57 8.88 -29.44
N ALA A 128 -33.70 9.00 -28.12
CA ALA A 128 -34.35 7.99 -27.30
C ALA A 128 -34.81 8.62 -25.98
N SER A 129 -36.02 8.28 -25.56
CA SER A 129 -36.48 8.56 -24.20
C SER A 129 -35.82 7.55 -23.27
N ILE A 130 -34.92 8.04 -22.40
CA ILE A 130 -34.22 7.21 -21.43
C ILE A 130 -35.12 7.09 -20.20
N ARG A 131 -35.93 6.03 -20.15
CA ARG A 131 -36.67 5.69 -18.94
C ARG A 131 -35.68 5.50 -17.79
N PRO A 132 -35.96 6.02 -16.58
CA PRO A 132 -35.17 5.66 -15.43
C PRO A 132 -35.18 4.14 -15.35
N LYS A 133 -33.98 3.53 -15.38
CA LYS A 133 -33.86 2.11 -15.05
C LYS A 133 -34.51 1.98 -13.68
N THR A 134 -35.64 1.27 -13.58
CA THR A 134 -36.14 0.80 -12.29
C THR A 134 -34.92 0.29 -11.57
N LYS A 135 -34.62 0.87 -10.40
CA LYS A 135 -33.56 0.35 -9.54
C LYS A 135 -33.87 -1.15 -9.44
N ARG A 136 -33.11 -2.00 -10.12
CA ARG A 136 -33.05 -3.40 -9.71
C ARG A 136 -32.60 -3.24 -8.27
N LEU A 137 -33.48 -3.52 -7.31
CA LEU A 137 -33.05 -3.72 -5.95
C LEU A 137 -31.89 -4.70 -6.10
N CYS A 138 -30.66 -4.24 -5.84
CA CYS A 138 -29.62 -5.19 -5.55
C CYS A 138 -30.21 -6.08 -4.45
N PRO A 139 -30.20 -7.42 -4.58
CA PRO A 139 -30.39 -8.23 -3.38
C PRO A 139 -29.38 -7.70 -2.35
N PRO A 140 -29.76 -7.64 -1.05
CA PRO A 140 -28.83 -7.17 -0.03
C PRO A 140 -27.59 -8.05 -0.12
N THR A 141 -26.49 -7.49 -0.58
CA THR A 141 -25.22 -8.19 -0.57
C THR A 141 -24.84 -8.31 0.90
N THR A 142 -25.16 -9.46 1.48
CA THR A 142 -24.46 -9.97 2.65
C THR A 142 -23.00 -10.13 2.25
N THR A 143 -22.20 -9.08 2.46
CA THR A 143 -20.83 -9.15 2.95
C THR A 143 -20.27 -7.74 3.03
N ASP A 144 -20.21 -7.23 4.26
CA ASP A 144 -19.13 -6.36 4.71
C ASP A 144 -17.80 -7.04 4.38
N HIS A 145 -17.17 -6.69 3.26
CA HIS A 145 -15.74 -6.86 3.10
C HIS A 145 -15.06 -5.59 3.57
N CYS A 146 -14.84 -5.59 4.89
CA CYS A 146 -13.84 -4.78 5.56
C CYS A 146 -12.51 -4.78 4.80
N LEU A 147 -11.86 -3.62 4.84
CA LEU A 147 -10.45 -3.34 4.58
C LEU A 147 -9.52 -4.55 4.79
N PRO A 148 -8.45 -4.72 4.00
CA PRO A 148 -7.43 -5.70 4.31
C PRO A 148 -6.73 -5.30 5.62
N ARG A 149 -7.05 -6.03 6.70
CA ARG A 149 -6.33 -5.96 7.96
C ARG A 149 -4.95 -6.57 7.70
N VAL A 150 -3.93 -5.73 7.81
CA VAL A 150 -2.51 -6.07 7.80
C VAL A 150 -2.28 -7.26 8.74
N GLY A 151 -1.69 -8.32 8.20
CA GLY A 151 -1.29 -9.49 8.98
C GLY A 151 -0.21 -9.10 9.98
N ALA A 152 -0.55 -9.15 11.27
CA ALA A 152 0.44 -9.17 12.34
C ALA A 152 0.92 -10.62 12.53
N PRO A 153 2.23 -10.86 12.69
CA PRO A 153 2.74 -12.19 13.00
C PRO A 153 2.39 -12.55 14.45
N THR A 154 1.77 -13.72 14.64
CA THR A 154 1.55 -14.32 15.96
C THR A 154 2.86 -14.82 16.56
N PRO A 155 3.15 -14.53 17.85
CA PRO A 155 4.20 -15.23 18.58
C PRO A 155 3.71 -16.63 19.00
N PRO A 156 4.58 -17.66 19.02
CA PRO A 156 4.20 -18.97 19.53
C PRO A 156 4.11 -18.95 21.05
N GLY A 157 3.21 -19.77 21.59
CA GLY A 157 2.82 -19.79 22.99
C GLY A 157 3.94 -20.04 24.00
N GLY A 158 3.70 -19.50 25.20
CA GLY A 158 4.50 -19.74 26.40
C GLY A 158 3.90 -19.00 27.57
N SER A 159 3.04 -19.69 28.32
CA SER A 159 2.48 -19.21 29.59
C SER A 159 3.60 -19.11 30.64
N ILE A 160 3.85 -17.91 31.18
CA ILE A 160 4.62 -17.75 32.42
C ILE A 160 3.90 -16.71 33.29
N ALA A 161 3.27 -17.21 34.34
CA ALA A 161 2.71 -16.43 35.43
C ALA A 161 3.86 -15.81 36.24
N TRP A 162 3.80 -14.51 36.50
CA TRP A 162 4.65 -13.85 37.48
C TRP A 162 3.84 -13.60 38.75
N SER A 163 4.12 -14.39 39.79
CA SER A 163 3.74 -14.07 41.16
C SER A 163 4.83 -13.18 41.76
N ILE A 164 4.43 -12.04 42.31
CA ILE A 164 5.27 -11.14 43.12
C ILE A 164 5.09 -11.54 44.59
N PRO A 165 6.15 -11.78 45.37
CA PRO A 165 6.03 -11.84 46.83
C PRO A 165 6.31 -10.46 47.45
N ASP A 166 5.61 -10.18 48.56
CA ASP A 166 5.95 -9.13 49.53
C ASP A 166 7.22 -9.50 50.33
#